data_AF-A0A7X3Y9R0-F1
#
_entry.id   AF-A0A7X3Y9R0-F1
#
_cell.length_a   1.000
_cell.length_b   1.000
_cell.length_c   1.000
_cell.angle_alpha   90.00
_cell.angle_beta   90.00
_cell.angle_gamma   90.00
#
_symmetry.space_group_name_H-M   'P 1'
#
loop_
_entity.id
_entity.type
_entity.pdbx_description
1 polymer ?
#
loop_
_entity_poly.entity_id
_entity_poly.type
_entity_poly.pdbx_seq_one_letter_code
_entity_poly.pdbx_strand_id
1 'polypeptide(L)'
;MQDAGAEYRSIAELAARSGISVPCSGNVPVKLDDPDSVWFIDRGAVNLFLVELRDGVDQAAPQHLLHRDSGHLLPGVTPDAGAGDRDTTLSLIAKGSPGTLLKRLPASLLSQVHPAELAEQTDTWLTAITDALSRFASRLPRPTALAEPAMRRTLAPCTLSVRRGVVWVSEPPRGASLFMGIVDHAELAESGVPHEGMIPLTRTSWLNLFDEAVLSGESTETLARQGMLLRALASFHAVAFALERVNRRLAVVDDANLERARTGSRQTAEKVARQRLFNIYDLPVDRDASVEDTALEDALKAIGRHEGIDFMVPSRSGPSAPPVGLVDVLDASGVSRQRGWVYGAAGWGG
;
A
#
# COMPACT_ATOMS: atom_id res chain seq x y z
N MET A 1 27.87 -34.98 10.41
CA MET A 1 26.95 -35.91 9.72
C MET A 1 27.06 -35.56 8.25
N GLN A 2 27.75 -36.39 7.48
CA GLN A 2 27.97 -36.15 6.05
C GLN A 2 26.65 -36.42 5.31
N ASP A 3 26.15 -35.41 4.59
CA ASP A 3 25.01 -35.51 3.66
C ASP A 3 25.40 -36.52 2.55
N ALA A 4 25.11 -37.79 2.78
CA ALA A 4 25.38 -38.84 1.83
C ALA A 4 24.33 -38.78 0.71
N GLY A 5 24.64 -38.02 -0.34
CA GLY A 5 24.16 -38.29 -1.71
C GLY A 5 22.73 -37.87 -2.06
N ALA A 6 22.13 -36.87 -1.40
CA ALA A 6 20.93 -36.25 -1.95
C ALA A 6 21.31 -35.52 -3.26
N GLU A 7 20.83 -36.03 -4.39
CA GLU A 7 20.97 -35.37 -5.70
C GLU A 7 20.03 -34.15 -5.72
N TYR A 8 20.53 -33.01 -5.22
CA TYR A 8 19.84 -31.74 -5.33
C TYR A 8 19.79 -31.28 -6.79
N ARG A 9 18.71 -30.59 -7.15
CA ARG A 9 18.47 -30.05 -8.49
C ARG A 9 18.25 -28.55 -8.44
N SER A 10 18.43 -27.87 -9.56
CA SER A 10 18.03 -26.47 -9.63
C SER A 10 16.51 -26.32 -9.71
N ILE A 11 15.98 -25.16 -9.30
CA ILE A 11 14.56 -24.85 -9.40
C ILE A 11 14.12 -24.88 -10.87
N ALA A 12 14.96 -24.33 -11.76
CA ALA A 12 14.69 -24.29 -13.20
C ALA A 12 14.59 -25.70 -13.80
N GLU A 13 15.51 -26.61 -13.45
CA GLU A 13 15.45 -28.01 -13.88
C GLU A 13 14.21 -28.73 -13.35
N LEU A 14 13.88 -28.51 -12.07
CA LEU A 14 12.69 -29.07 -11.46
C LEU A 14 11.41 -28.57 -12.15
N ALA A 15 11.33 -27.28 -12.45
CA ALA A 15 10.24 -26.64 -13.17
C ALA A 15 10.11 -27.16 -14.61
N ALA A 16 11.23 -27.34 -15.32
CA ALA A 16 11.25 -27.84 -16.68
C ALA A 16 10.73 -29.28 -16.77
N ARG A 17 11.12 -30.14 -15.82
CA ARG A 17 10.77 -31.57 -15.83
C ARG A 17 9.37 -31.85 -15.27
N SER A 18 8.98 -31.18 -14.19
CA SER A 18 7.81 -31.55 -13.40
C SER A 18 6.72 -30.47 -13.39
N GLY A 19 7.00 -29.28 -13.93
CA GLY A 19 6.08 -28.14 -13.88
C GLY A 19 5.02 -28.17 -14.96
N ILE A 20 3.77 -27.91 -14.58
CA ILE A 20 2.66 -27.74 -15.52
C ILE A 20 2.71 -26.32 -16.07
N SER A 21 2.82 -26.20 -17.39
CA SER A 21 2.81 -24.90 -18.08
C SER A 21 1.45 -24.23 -17.99
N VAL A 22 1.42 -23.00 -17.48
CA VAL A 22 0.22 -22.18 -17.35
C VAL A 22 0.49 -20.81 -17.98
N PRO A 23 -0.26 -20.42 -19.03
CA PRO A 23 -0.12 -19.09 -19.61
C PRO A 23 -0.57 -18.05 -18.58
N CYS A 24 0.20 -16.96 -18.46
CA CYS A 24 -0.13 -15.84 -17.59
C CYS A 24 0.00 -14.56 -18.39
N SER A 25 -1.06 -13.78 -18.50
CA SER A 25 -1.04 -12.52 -19.24
C SER A 25 -1.97 -11.52 -18.56
N GLY A 26 -1.95 -10.25 -18.97
CA GLY A 26 -2.75 -9.20 -18.33
C GLY A 26 -4.27 -9.51 -18.30
N ASN A 27 -4.78 -10.18 -19.32
CA ASN A 27 -6.18 -10.64 -19.44
C ASN A 27 -6.41 -12.10 -19.01
N VAL A 28 -5.34 -12.82 -18.65
CA VAL A 28 -5.41 -14.20 -18.11
C VAL A 28 -4.58 -14.23 -16.81
N PRO A 29 -5.10 -13.61 -15.73
CA PRO A 29 -4.43 -13.60 -14.44
C PRO A 29 -4.41 -15.00 -13.81
N VAL A 30 -3.36 -15.29 -13.05
CA VAL A 30 -3.21 -16.53 -12.27
C VAL A 30 -3.39 -16.20 -10.79
N LYS A 31 -4.31 -16.91 -10.12
CA LYS A 31 -4.45 -16.84 -8.66
C LYS A 31 -3.37 -17.67 -7.99
N LEU A 32 -2.79 -17.15 -6.91
CA LEU A 32 -1.79 -17.85 -6.10
C LEU A 32 -2.41 -18.36 -4.79
N ASP A 33 -3.67 -18.78 -4.81
CA ASP A 33 -4.51 -19.13 -3.66
C ASP A 33 -4.35 -20.57 -3.15
N ASP A 34 -3.31 -21.27 -3.60
CA ASP A 34 -3.01 -22.65 -3.22
C ASP A 34 -1.65 -22.74 -2.52
N PRO A 35 -1.59 -22.87 -1.18
CA PRO A 35 -0.33 -22.95 -0.44
C PRO A 35 0.49 -24.22 -0.74
N ASP A 36 -0.14 -25.27 -1.30
CA ASP A 36 0.53 -26.50 -1.70
C ASP A 36 1.13 -26.40 -3.10
N SER A 37 1.01 -25.24 -3.75
CA SER A 37 1.62 -24.94 -5.05
C SER A 37 2.66 -23.84 -4.95
N VAL A 38 3.68 -23.94 -5.79
CA VAL A 38 4.62 -22.87 -6.09
C VAL A 38 4.70 -22.66 -7.59
N TRP A 39 4.96 -21.42 -7.99
CA TRP A 39 4.97 -21.03 -9.39
C TRP A 39 6.35 -20.53 -9.77
N PHE A 40 6.93 -21.10 -10.82
CA PHE A 40 8.18 -20.61 -11.38
C PHE A 40 7.90 -19.79 -12.64
N ILE A 41 8.49 -18.61 -12.74
CA ILE A 41 8.39 -17.76 -13.93
C ILE A 41 9.36 -18.28 -14.99
N ASP A 42 8.87 -19.12 -15.89
CA ASP A 42 9.69 -19.77 -16.93
C ASP A 42 10.10 -18.78 -18.02
N ARG A 43 9.17 -17.94 -18.46
CA ARG A 43 9.43 -16.90 -19.46
C ARG A 43 8.58 -15.66 -19.19
N GLY A 44 9.15 -14.49 -19.52
CA GLY A 44 8.47 -13.21 -19.43
C GLY A 44 8.60 -12.60 -18.05
N ALA A 45 7.61 -11.78 -17.66
CA ALA A 45 7.57 -11.13 -16.37
C ALA A 45 6.16 -11.13 -15.79
N VAL A 46 6.07 -11.00 -14.47
CA VAL A 46 4.83 -10.96 -13.68
C VAL A 46 4.80 -9.72 -12.82
N ASN A 47 3.64 -9.06 -12.80
CA ASN A 47 3.28 -8.11 -11.77
C ASN A 47 2.35 -8.80 -10.77
N LEU A 48 2.70 -8.74 -9.49
CA LEU A 48 1.92 -9.32 -8.41
C LEU A 48 1.01 -8.25 -7.81
N PHE A 49 -0.25 -8.60 -7.64
CA PHE A 49 -1.28 -7.73 -7.05
C PHE A 49 -1.94 -8.41 -5.85
N LEU A 50 -2.26 -7.59 -4.86
CA LEU A 50 -3.19 -7.95 -3.80
C LEU A 50 -4.59 -7.47 -4.14
N VAL A 51 -5.54 -8.40 -4.15
CA VAL A 51 -6.95 -8.10 -4.36
C VAL A 51 -7.77 -8.39 -3.11
N GLU A 52 -8.85 -7.63 -2.95
CA GLU A 52 -9.85 -7.86 -1.92
C GLU A 52 -11.15 -8.26 -2.60
N LEU A 53 -11.64 -9.44 -2.25
CA LEU A 53 -12.80 -10.08 -2.86
C LEU A 53 -13.91 -10.15 -1.82
N ARG A 54 -15.15 -9.84 -2.19
CA ARG A 54 -16.36 -10.15 -1.41
C ARG A 54 -17.29 -10.99 -2.25
N ASP A 55 -17.67 -12.15 -1.75
CA ASP A 55 -18.48 -13.11 -2.52
C ASP A 55 -17.88 -13.42 -3.91
N GLY A 56 -16.54 -13.41 -4.01
CA GLY A 56 -15.80 -13.58 -5.25
C GLY A 56 -15.72 -12.36 -6.17
N VAL A 57 -16.26 -11.21 -5.76
CA VAL A 57 -16.28 -9.95 -6.52
C VAL A 57 -15.26 -8.96 -5.96
N ASP A 58 -14.42 -8.40 -6.83
CA ASP A 58 -13.45 -7.34 -6.48
C ASP A 58 -14.14 -6.14 -5.80
N GLN A 59 -13.70 -5.79 -4.59
CA GLN A 59 -14.27 -4.67 -3.82
C GLN A 59 -13.46 -3.38 -3.99
N ALA A 60 -12.17 -3.50 -4.27
CA ALA A 60 -11.24 -2.38 -4.33
C ALA A 60 -10.30 -2.54 -5.52
N ALA A 61 -9.67 -1.43 -5.93
CA ALA A 61 -8.65 -1.45 -6.96
C ALA A 61 -7.50 -2.40 -6.54
N PRO A 62 -7.06 -3.32 -7.44
CA PRO A 62 -5.91 -4.18 -7.17
C PRO A 62 -4.68 -3.37 -6.80
N GLN A 63 -4.05 -3.73 -5.70
CA GLN A 63 -2.87 -3.05 -5.20
C GLN A 63 -1.63 -3.76 -5.70
N HIS A 64 -0.78 -3.03 -6.42
CA HIS A 64 0.51 -3.59 -6.87
C HIS A 64 1.41 -3.85 -5.66
N LEU A 65 1.99 -5.05 -5.62
CA LEU A 65 2.96 -5.44 -4.60
C LEU A 65 4.38 -5.37 -5.15
N LEU A 66 4.64 -6.09 -6.25
CA LEU A 66 5.98 -6.20 -6.81
C LEU A 66 5.96 -6.66 -8.27
N HIS A 67 7.11 -6.51 -8.92
CA HIS A 67 7.40 -6.99 -10.28
C HIS A 67 8.50 -8.05 -10.23
N ARG A 68 8.40 -9.11 -11.06
CA ARG A 68 9.41 -10.16 -11.19
C ARG A 68 9.56 -10.64 -12.62
N ASP A 69 10.82 -10.80 -13.04
CA ASP A 69 11.21 -11.41 -14.30
C ASP A 69 11.28 -12.95 -14.19
N SER A 70 11.58 -13.60 -15.31
CA SER A 70 11.84 -15.03 -15.39
C SER A 70 12.97 -15.48 -14.46
N GLY A 71 12.88 -16.71 -13.95
CA GLY A 71 13.85 -17.29 -13.03
C GLY A 71 13.47 -17.17 -11.55
N HIS A 72 12.34 -16.54 -11.23
CA HIS A 72 11.87 -16.37 -9.86
C HIS A 72 10.74 -17.33 -9.47
N LEU A 73 10.71 -17.70 -8.19
CA LEU A 73 9.57 -18.39 -7.58
C LEU A 73 8.54 -17.38 -7.02
N LEU A 74 7.27 -17.75 -7.17
CA LEU A 74 6.13 -17.12 -6.53
C LEU A 74 5.47 -18.20 -5.65
N PRO A 75 5.58 -18.10 -4.31
CA PRO A 75 4.90 -19.01 -3.40
C PRO A 75 3.38 -18.88 -3.55
N GLY A 76 2.67 -20.00 -3.52
CA GLY A 76 1.24 -20.00 -3.27
C GLY A 76 0.95 -19.65 -1.80
N VAL A 77 -0.24 -19.10 -1.55
CA VAL A 77 -0.65 -18.58 -0.25
C VAL A 77 -2.07 -19.00 0.05
N THR A 78 -2.36 -19.28 1.33
CA THR A 78 -3.74 -19.44 1.78
C THR A 78 -4.43 -18.08 1.77
N PRO A 79 -5.57 -17.90 1.07
CA PRO A 79 -6.33 -16.65 1.13
C PRO A 79 -6.74 -16.32 2.57
N ASP A 80 -6.63 -15.06 2.95
CA ASP A 80 -7.06 -14.59 4.27
C ASP A 80 -8.56 -14.31 4.27
N ALA A 81 -9.35 -15.29 4.71
CA ALA A 81 -10.75 -15.11 5.07
C ALA A 81 -10.79 -14.42 6.44
N GLY A 82 -10.96 -13.09 6.46
CA GLY A 82 -10.79 -12.29 7.67
C GLY A 82 -11.64 -12.79 8.84
N ALA A 83 -11.07 -12.85 10.03
CA ALA A 83 -11.79 -13.22 11.25
C ALA A 83 -12.78 -12.11 11.65
N GLY A 84 -14.09 -12.40 11.56
CA GLY A 84 -15.18 -11.57 12.08
C GLY A 84 -15.92 -10.74 11.03
N ASP A 85 -17.20 -11.09 10.80
CA ASP A 85 -18.31 -10.34 10.19
C ASP A 85 -18.02 -9.49 8.93
N ARG A 86 -16.98 -9.85 8.18
CA ARG A 86 -16.63 -9.20 6.92
C ARG A 86 -16.37 -10.28 5.91
N ASP A 87 -17.30 -10.43 4.96
CA ASP A 87 -17.26 -11.31 3.80
C ASP A 87 -16.07 -11.04 2.84
N THR A 88 -15.01 -10.34 3.27
CA THR A 88 -13.88 -9.97 2.41
C THR A 88 -12.65 -10.86 2.61
N THR A 89 -12.22 -11.47 1.51
CA THR A 89 -11.04 -12.32 1.41
C THR A 89 -9.92 -11.58 0.70
N LEU A 90 -8.72 -11.56 1.30
CA LEU A 90 -7.52 -11.08 0.61
C LEU A 90 -6.86 -12.22 -0.17
N SER A 91 -6.46 -11.95 -1.41
CA SER A 91 -5.85 -12.94 -2.29
C SER A 91 -4.76 -12.34 -3.18
N LEU A 92 -3.77 -13.15 -3.57
CA LEU A 92 -2.70 -12.76 -4.47
C LEU A 92 -2.99 -13.20 -5.90
N ILE A 93 -2.82 -12.26 -6.83
CA ILE A 93 -2.99 -12.49 -8.26
C ILE A 93 -1.73 -12.06 -9.02
N ALA A 94 -1.23 -12.97 -9.85
CA ALA A 94 -0.17 -12.72 -10.82
C ALA A 94 -0.76 -12.28 -12.16
N LYS A 95 -0.29 -11.15 -12.70
CA LYS A 95 -0.60 -10.68 -14.06
C LYS A 95 0.67 -10.62 -14.90
N GLY A 96 0.74 -11.45 -15.93
CA GLY A 96 1.90 -11.54 -16.81
C GLY A 96 1.92 -10.46 -17.90
N SER A 97 3.13 -10.11 -18.37
CA SER A 97 3.30 -9.44 -19.66
C SER A 97 2.90 -10.37 -20.83
N PRO A 98 2.70 -9.84 -22.06
CA PRO A 98 2.38 -10.69 -23.21
C PRO A 98 3.42 -11.79 -23.43
N GLY A 99 2.97 -13.04 -23.51
CA GLY A 99 3.83 -14.21 -23.71
C GLY A 99 4.45 -14.80 -22.43
N THR A 100 4.09 -14.28 -21.25
CA THR A 100 4.54 -14.85 -19.97
C THR A 100 3.99 -16.27 -19.77
N LEU A 101 4.87 -17.15 -19.31
CA LEU A 101 4.58 -18.55 -19.04
C LEU A 101 5.05 -18.89 -17.63
N LEU A 102 4.15 -19.48 -16.84
CA LEU A 102 4.46 -19.99 -15.51
C LEU A 102 4.53 -21.51 -15.54
N LYS A 103 5.29 -22.08 -14.61
CA LYS A 103 5.32 -23.50 -14.31
C LYS A 103 4.77 -23.70 -12.90
N ARG A 104 3.61 -24.32 -12.77
CA ARG A 104 3.04 -24.71 -11.47
C ARG A 104 3.68 -26.02 -11.02
N LEU A 105 4.17 -26.03 -9.78
CA LEU A 105 4.82 -27.17 -9.13
C LEU A 105 4.14 -27.43 -7.78
N PRO A 106 3.98 -28.70 -7.36
CA PRO A 106 3.69 -29.01 -5.97
C PRO A 106 4.81 -28.49 -5.06
N ALA A 107 4.46 -27.77 -4.00
CA ALA A 107 5.42 -27.19 -3.04
C ALA A 107 6.30 -28.27 -2.38
N SER A 108 5.77 -29.47 -2.19
CA SER A 108 6.52 -30.63 -1.66
C SER A 108 7.75 -31.01 -2.50
N LEU A 109 7.77 -30.69 -3.80
CA LEU A 109 8.94 -30.94 -4.65
C LEU A 109 10.12 -30.01 -4.35
N LEU A 110 9.91 -28.90 -3.64
CA LEU A 110 10.99 -27.99 -3.25
C LEU A 110 12.00 -28.64 -2.29
N SER A 111 11.64 -29.74 -1.64
CA SER A 111 12.58 -30.57 -0.87
C SER A 111 13.73 -31.16 -1.72
N GLN A 112 13.57 -31.20 -3.05
CA GLN A 112 14.59 -31.69 -3.99
C GLN A 112 15.52 -30.57 -4.50
N VAL A 113 15.22 -29.32 -4.17
CA VAL A 113 16.00 -28.15 -4.59
C VAL A 113 17.20 -27.96 -3.68
N HIS A 114 18.31 -27.48 -4.22
CA HIS A 114 19.47 -27.13 -3.40
C HIS A 114 19.07 -26.08 -2.33
N PRO A 115 19.28 -26.34 -1.02
CA PRO A 115 18.80 -25.47 0.06
C PRO A 115 19.24 -24.01 -0.08
N ALA A 116 20.47 -23.76 -0.54
CA ALA A 116 20.96 -22.40 -0.75
C ALA A 116 20.21 -21.64 -1.87
N GLU A 117 19.86 -22.31 -2.96
CA GLU A 117 19.11 -21.68 -4.07
C GLU A 117 17.67 -21.37 -3.63
N LEU A 118 17.03 -22.30 -2.92
CA LEU A 118 15.71 -22.08 -2.35
C LEU A 118 15.71 -20.93 -1.33
N ALA A 119 16.77 -20.85 -0.52
CA ALA A 119 16.95 -19.77 0.45
C ALA A 119 17.08 -18.41 -0.24
N GLU A 120 17.91 -18.30 -1.28
CA GLU A 120 18.09 -17.06 -2.04
C GLU A 120 16.77 -16.56 -2.67
N GLN A 121 16.01 -17.47 -3.29
CA GLN A 121 14.71 -17.13 -3.89
C GLN A 121 13.70 -16.69 -2.83
N THR A 122 13.69 -17.37 -1.68
CA THR A 122 12.78 -17.03 -0.58
C THR A 122 13.17 -15.72 0.08
N ASP A 123 14.45 -15.44 0.31
CA ASP A 123 14.93 -14.17 0.85
C ASP A 123 14.60 -13.00 -0.07
N THR A 124 14.75 -13.22 -1.38
CA THR A 124 14.38 -12.25 -2.41
C THR A 124 12.88 -11.96 -2.39
N TRP A 125 12.04 -13.00 -2.27
CA TRP A 125 10.59 -12.86 -2.10
C TRP A 125 10.24 -12.08 -0.83
N LEU A 126 10.76 -12.51 0.33
CA LEU A 126 10.46 -11.92 1.63
C LEU A 126 10.85 -10.46 1.69
N THR A 127 12.04 -10.11 1.19
CA THR A 127 12.52 -8.73 1.15
C THR A 127 11.53 -7.84 0.38
N ALA A 128 11.11 -8.26 -0.81
CA ALA A 128 10.18 -7.47 -1.62
C ALA A 128 8.79 -7.35 -1.00
N ILE A 129 8.29 -8.41 -0.36
CA ILE A 129 7.00 -8.36 0.35
C ILE A 129 7.09 -7.44 1.57
N THR A 130 8.14 -7.54 2.39
CA THR A 130 8.31 -6.64 3.54
C THR A 130 8.55 -5.19 3.13
N ASP A 131 9.23 -4.94 2.02
CA ASP A 131 9.39 -3.60 1.45
C ASP A 131 8.02 -3.03 1.03
N ALA A 132 7.18 -3.85 0.38
CA ALA A 132 5.83 -3.45 0.00
C ALA A 132 4.94 -3.19 1.23
N LEU A 133 5.07 -3.97 2.31
CA LEU A 133 4.28 -3.79 3.53
C LEU A 133 4.76 -2.58 4.36
N SER A 134 6.06 -2.29 4.35
CA SER A 134 6.66 -1.20 5.13
C SER A 134 6.42 0.19 4.55
N ARG A 135 5.94 0.30 3.31
CA ARG A 135 5.65 1.60 2.66
C ARG A 135 4.63 2.46 3.42
N PHE A 136 3.80 1.84 4.26
CA PHE A 136 2.80 2.53 5.08
C PHE A 136 3.36 3.00 6.42
N ALA A 137 4.54 2.53 6.80
CA ALA A 137 5.20 3.02 8.00
C ALA A 137 5.81 4.39 7.73
N SER A 138 5.30 5.43 8.43
CA SER A 138 5.78 6.80 8.26
C SER A 138 7.28 6.95 8.54
N ARG A 139 7.83 6.13 9.45
CA ARG A 139 9.26 6.05 9.76
C ARG A 139 9.65 4.65 10.18
N LEU A 140 10.73 4.13 9.61
CA LEU A 140 11.39 2.91 10.09
C LEU A 140 12.00 3.20 11.48
N PRO A 141 11.64 2.43 12.53
CA PRO A 141 12.21 2.64 13.85
C PRO A 141 13.70 2.33 13.85
N ARG A 142 14.46 3.03 14.70
CA ARG A 142 15.88 2.72 14.90
C ARG A 142 15.99 1.41 15.70
N PRO A 143 16.59 0.34 15.16
CA PRO A 143 16.75 -0.90 15.92
C PRO A 143 17.63 -0.68 17.15
N THR A 144 17.21 -1.24 18.28
CA THR A 144 18.00 -1.26 19.52
C THR A 144 18.71 -2.61 19.73
N ALA A 145 18.28 -3.64 18.99
CA ALA A 145 18.93 -4.95 18.89
C ALA A 145 18.93 -5.43 17.44
N LEU A 146 19.87 -6.32 17.11
CA LEU A 146 19.98 -6.93 15.78
C LEU A 146 19.93 -8.46 15.91
N ALA A 147 19.07 -9.09 15.10
CA ALA A 147 19.01 -10.53 14.95
C ALA A 147 20.09 -10.99 13.97
N GLU A 148 20.68 -12.15 14.27
CA GLU A 148 21.70 -12.83 13.48
C GLU A 148 21.33 -14.31 13.34
N PRO A 149 21.70 -14.99 12.25
CA PRO A 149 21.57 -16.44 12.17
C PRO A 149 22.33 -17.15 13.30
N ALA A 150 21.82 -18.30 13.74
CA ALA A 150 22.31 -19.07 14.88
C ALA A 150 22.31 -18.29 16.22
N MET A 151 21.59 -17.17 16.31
CA MET A 151 21.38 -16.47 17.58
C MET A 151 20.52 -17.34 18.50
N ARG A 152 20.85 -17.39 19.79
CA ARG A 152 19.92 -17.77 20.86
C ARG A 152 20.21 -16.90 22.07
N ARG A 153 19.32 -15.94 22.36
CA ARG A 153 19.55 -14.92 23.38
C ARG A 153 18.26 -14.56 24.10
N THR A 154 18.39 -14.30 25.39
CA THR A 154 17.36 -13.59 26.16
C THR A 154 17.47 -12.11 25.82
N LEU A 155 16.39 -11.52 25.32
CA LEU A 155 16.31 -10.11 24.97
C LEU A 155 15.34 -9.41 25.91
N ALA A 156 15.79 -8.30 26.49
CA ALA A 156 14.93 -7.34 27.17
C ALA A 156 14.05 -6.59 26.14
N PRO A 157 13.04 -5.83 26.58
CA PRO A 157 12.18 -5.06 25.69
C PRO A 157 13.00 -4.19 24.71
N CYS A 158 12.76 -4.37 23.42
CA CYS A 158 13.59 -3.78 22.37
C CYS A 158 12.86 -3.69 21.02
N THR A 159 13.48 -2.98 20.07
CA THR A 159 13.12 -3.08 18.66
C THR A 159 14.18 -3.90 17.96
N LEU A 160 13.82 -5.12 17.59
CA LEU A 160 14.68 -6.09 16.92
C LEU A 160 14.50 -5.98 15.41
N SER A 161 15.59 -5.91 14.66
CA SER A 161 15.60 -5.97 13.19
C SER A 161 16.86 -6.71 12.73
N VAL A 162 17.18 -6.69 11.43
CA VAL A 162 18.39 -7.32 10.89
C VAL A 162 19.26 -6.29 10.17
N ARG A 163 20.57 -6.54 10.17
CA ARG A 163 21.52 -5.68 9.45
C ARG A 163 21.52 -5.96 7.95
N ARG A 164 21.45 -7.24 7.57
CA ARG A 164 21.56 -7.76 6.20
C ARG A 164 20.84 -9.11 6.08
N GLY A 165 20.37 -9.41 4.88
CA GLY A 165 19.69 -10.68 4.58
C GLY A 165 18.37 -10.83 5.30
N VAL A 166 17.93 -12.08 5.42
CA VAL A 166 16.75 -12.48 6.19
C VAL A 166 17.19 -13.35 7.38
N VAL A 167 16.61 -13.07 8.55
CA VAL A 167 16.76 -13.92 9.74
C VAL A 167 15.39 -14.29 10.24
N TRP A 168 15.13 -15.58 10.39
CA TRP A 168 13.90 -16.11 10.95
C TRP A 168 14.05 -16.17 12.46
N VAL A 169 13.25 -15.38 13.18
CA VAL A 169 13.25 -15.40 14.64
C VAL A 169 12.14 -16.29 15.16
N SER A 170 12.41 -17.07 16.20
CA SER A 170 11.39 -17.84 16.90
C SER A 170 10.29 -16.91 17.40
N GLU A 171 9.06 -17.38 17.34
CA GLU A 171 7.90 -16.68 17.86
C GLU A 171 8.02 -16.37 19.37
N PRO A 172 7.88 -15.10 19.79
CA PRO A 172 7.80 -14.75 21.21
C PRO A 172 6.47 -15.22 21.83
N PRO A 173 6.36 -15.25 23.17
CA PRO A 173 5.09 -15.51 23.83
C PRO A 173 3.97 -14.55 23.40
N ARG A 174 2.72 -15.02 23.43
CA ARG A 174 1.56 -14.20 23.10
C ARG A 174 1.50 -12.93 23.97
N GLY A 175 1.25 -11.79 23.32
CA GLY A 175 1.20 -10.47 23.94
C GLY A 175 2.58 -9.84 24.19
N ALA A 176 3.68 -10.59 24.05
CA ALA A 176 5.01 -10.09 24.33
C ALA A 176 5.64 -9.32 23.16
N SER A 177 5.02 -9.36 21.97
CA SER A 177 5.60 -8.74 20.78
C SER A 177 4.60 -8.27 19.74
N LEU A 178 5.03 -7.31 18.91
CA LEU A 178 4.31 -6.88 17.71
C LEU A 178 5.26 -6.85 16.50
N PHE A 179 4.91 -7.56 15.45
CA PHE A 179 5.56 -7.46 14.14
C PHE A 179 5.16 -6.14 13.47
N MET A 180 6.18 -5.39 13.06
CA MET A 180 6.08 -4.04 12.50
C MET A 180 5.23 -3.09 13.37
N GLY A 181 5.18 -3.35 14.68
CA GLY A 181 4.42 -2.56 15.66
C GLY A 181 2.90 -2.70 15.57
N ILE A 182 2.37 -3.64 14.78
CA ILE A 182 0.92 -3.72 14.49
C ILE A 182 0.33 -5.09 14.81
N VAL A 183 1.00 -6.18 14.41
CA VAL A 183 0.40 -7.53 14.46
C VAL A 183 1.14 -8.39 15.48
N ASP A 184 0.42 -8.97 16.43
CA ASP A 184 0.95 -10.03 17.28
C ASP A 184 0.83 -11.37 16.53
N HIS A 185 1.98 -11.96 16.19
CA HIS A 185 2.02 -13.23 15.46
C HIS A 185 1.32 -14.36 16.22
N ALA A 186 1.45 -14.37 17.55
CA ALA A 186 0.91 -15.43 18.40
C ALA A 186 -0.61 -15.39 18.56
N GLU A 187 -1.24 -14.28 18.18
CA GLU A 187 -2.70 -14.20 18.11
C GLU A 187 -3.28 -14.82 16.83
N LEU A 188 -2.45 -14.94 15.77
CA LEU A 188 -2.86 -15.53 14.51
C LEU A 188 -2.77 -17.06 14.52
N ALA A 189 -2.02 -17.64 15.45
CA ALA A 189 -2.02 -19.07 15.67
C ALA A 189 -3.40 -19.51 16.19
N GLU A 190 -4.13 -20.30 15.40
CA GLU A 190 -5.43 -20.84 15.79
C GLU A 190 -5.32 -21.58 17.13
N SER A 191 -6.29 -21.33 18.00
CA SER A 191 -6.32 -21.82 19.38
C SER A 191 -6.36 -23.36 19.41
N GLY A 192 -5.20 -24.02 19.49
CA GLY A 192 -5.12 -25.44 19.83
C GLY A 192 -3.97 -26.25 19.22
N VAL A 193 -3.28 -25.76 18.19
CA VAL A 193 -2.12 -26.47 17.61
C VAL A 193 -0.83 -25.77 18.04
N PRO A 194 0.14 -26.48 18.65
CA PRO A 194 1.47 -25.94 18.89
C PRO A 194 2.11 -25.55 17.55
N HIS A 195 2.12 -24.26 17.27
CA HIS A 195 2.85 -23.70 16.14
C HIS A 195 4.21 -23.22 16.66
N GLU A 196 5.27 -23.88 16.20
CA GLU A 196 6.60 -23.29 16.21
C GLU A 196 6.65 -22.31 15.04
N GLY A 197 5.99 -21.16 15.23
CA GLY A 197 6.02 -20.06 14.27
C GLY A 197 7.42 -19.47 14.19
N MET A 198 7.81 -19.06 12.99
CA MET A 198 9.01 -18.26 12.79
C MET A 198 8.66 -17.02 12.01
N ILE A 199 9.21 -15.89 12.44
CA ILE A 199 8.94 -14.57 11.90
C ILE A 199 10.17 -14.13 11.10
N PRO A 200 10.05 -13.88 9.78
CA PRO A 200 11.17 -13.41 9.00
C PRO A 200 11.40 -11.92 9.27
N LEU A 201 12.61 -11.59 9.72
CA LEU A 201 13.09 -10.21 9.80
C LEU A 201 13.95 -9.89 8.59
N THR A 202 13.64 -8.78 7.94
CA THR A 202 14.38 -8.18 6.83
C THR A 202 14.84 -6.78 7.25
N ARG A 203 15.58 -6.08 6.39
CA ARG A 203 16.07 -4.73 6.71
C ARG A 203 14.94 -3.71 6.91
N THR A 204 13.75 -3.98 6.36
CA THR A 204 12.58 -3.08 6.40
C THR A 204 11.48 -3.58 7.33
N SER A 205 11.64 -4.77 7.91
CA SER A 205 10.78 -5.25 8.99
C SER A 205 11.48 -5.20 10.35
N TRP A 206 10.67 -5.20 11.40
CA TRP A 206 11.14 -5.20 12.78
C TRP A 206 10.12 -5.88 13.67
N LEU A 207 10.57 -6.29 14.85
CA LEU A 207 9.76 -6.84 15.92
C LEU A 207 9.93 -5.96 17.15
N ASN A 208 8.82 -5.45 17.69
CA ASN A 208 8.80 -4.76 18.97
C ASN A 208 8.57 -5.80 20.07
N LEU A 209 9.54 -5.97 20.97
CA LEU A 209 9.39 -6.78 22.17
C LEU A 209 9.03 -5.88 23.35
N PHE A 210 7.99 -6.24 24.09
CA PHE A 210 7.52 -5.51 25.27
C PHE A 210 7.93 -6.18 26.58
N ASP A 211 8.19 -7.48 26.54
CA ASP A 211 8.65 -8.29 27.67
C ASP A 211 9.98 -8.98 27.36
N GLU A 212 10.62 -9.49 28.41
CA GLU A 212 11.80 -10.34 28.25
C GLU A 212 11.42 -11.67 27.58
N ALA A 213 12.11 -12.00 26.48
CA ALA A 213 11.86 -13.24 25.75
C ALA A 213 13.16 -13.90 25.29
N VAL A 214 13.19 -15.24 25.32
CA VAL A 214 14.28 -16.03 24.75
C VAL A 214 13.98 -16.25 23.27
N LEU A 215 14.74 -15.60 22.40
CA LEU A 215 14.59 -15.76 20.95
C LEU A 215 15.76 -16.52 20.34
N SER A 216 15.46 -17.36 19.36
CA SER A 216 16.45 -17.93 18.45
C SER A 216 16.34 -17.32 17.06
N GLY A 217 17.45 -17.20 16.34
CA GLY A 217 17.52 -16.73 14.97
C GLY A 217 18.08 -17.81 14.06
N GLU A 218 17.43 -18.07 12.92
CA GLU A 218 17.84 -19.05 11.93
C GLU A 218 17.96 -18.41 10.53
N SER A 219 18.84 -18.97 9.71
CA SER A 219 18.91 -18.59 8.29
C SER A 219 17.84 -19.33 7.49
N THR A 220 17.39 -18.74 6.38
CA THR A 220 16.46 -19.39 5.45
C THR A 220 17.01 -20.71 4.91
N GLU A 221 18.33 -20.78 4.69
CA GLU A 221 19.00 -22.02 4.27
C GLU A 221 18.95 -23.11 5.35
N THR A 222 19.13 -22.73 6.63
CA THR A 222 18.98 -23.67 7.74
C THR A 222 17.57 -24.25 7.77
N LEU A 223 16.54 -23.41 7.64
CA LEU A 223 15.15 -23.85 7.61
C LEU A 223 14.83 -24.72 6.39
N ALA A 224 15.43 -24.43 5.24
CA ALA A 224 15.29 -25.25 4.04
C ALA A 224 15.86 -26.66 4.27
N ARG A 225 17.07 -26.76 4.82
CA ARG A 225 17.71 -28.06 5.17
C ARG A 225 16.91 -28.86 6.19
N GLN A 226 16.27 -28.17 7.13
CA GLN A 226 15.43 -28.79 8.17
C GLN A 226 14.03 -29.16 7.67
N GLY A 227 13.65 -28.78 6.45
CA GLY A 227 12.30 -28.98 5.92
C GLY A 227 11.22 -28.11 6.57
N MET A 228 11.61 -27.07 7.30
CA MET A 228 10.71 -26.18 8.05
C MET A 228 10.31 -24.92 7.27
N LEU A 229 11.02 -24.61 6.18
CA LEU A 229 10.87 -23.34 5.46
C LEU A 229 9.45 -23.09 4.94
N LEU A 230 8.79 -24.08 4.35
CA LEU A 230 7.45 -23.88 3.77
C LEU A 230 6.41 -23.57 4.85
N ARG A 231 6.51 -24.24 6.01
CA ARG A 231 5.64 -23.96 7.16
C ARG A 231 5.87 -22.55 7.71
N ALA A 232 7.14 -22.16 7.86
CA ALA A 232 7.50 -20.81 8.31
C ALA A 232 7.00 -19.74 7.33
N LEU A 233 7.11 -19.99 6.02
CA LEU A 233 6.63 -19.09 4.98
C LEU A 233 5.11 -18.93 5.00
N ALA A 234 4.35 -20.03 5.16
CA ALA A 234 2.90 -19.98 5.30
C ALA A 234 2.47 -19.17 6.55
N SER A 235 3.18 -19.35 7.67
CA SER A 235 2.96 -18.56 8.89
C SER A 235 3.17 -17.07 8.64
N PHE A 236 4.25 -16.71 7.94
CA PHE A 236 4.51 -15.32 7.57
C PHE A 236 3.43 -14.75 6.63
N HIS A 237 2.91 -15.52 5.67
CA HIS A 237 1.85 -15.02 4.78
C HIS A 237 0.58 -14.63 5.55
N ALA A 238 0.21 -15.38 6.59
CA ALA A 238 -0.91 -15.02 7.45
C ALA A 238 -0.67 -13.66 8.15
N VAL A 239 0.54 -13.45 8.67
CA VAL A 239 0.95 -12.19 9.31
C VAL A 239 0.95 -11.04 8.30
N ALA A 240 1.46 -11.28 7.09
CA ALA A 240 1.49 -10.30 6.02
C ALA A 240 0.07 -9.84 5.62
N PHE A 241 -0.88 -10.77 5.51
CA PHE A 241 -2.27 -10.43 5.24
C PHE A 241 -2.94 -9.67 6.39
N ALA A 242 -2.72 -10.10 7.63
CA ALA A 242 -3.22 -9.38 8.80
C ALA A 242 -2.71 -7.94 8.85
N LEU A 243 -1.40 -7.75 8.60
CA LEU A 243 -0.76 -6.44 8.56
C LEU A 243 -1.35 -5.56 7.46
N GLU A 244 -1.50 -6.09 6.26
CA GLU A 244 -2.06 -5.34 5.13
C GLU A 244 -3.53 -4.97 5.34
N ARG A 245 -4.31 -5.84 6.00
CA ARG A 245 -5.70 -5.53 6.37
C ARG A 245 -5.76 -4.34 7.33
N VAL A 246 -4.84 -4.25 8.28
CA VAL A 246 -4.73 -3.07 9.16
C VAL A 246 -4.29 -1.84 8.38
N ASN A 247 -3.25 -1.96 7.53
CA ASN A 247 -2.75 -0.85 6.71
C ASN A 247 -3.84 -0.25 5.82
N ARG A 248 -4.67 -1.07 5.17
CA ARG A 248 -5.80 -0.59 4.35
C ARG A 248 -6.82 0.19 5.16
N ARG A 249 -7.15 -0.28 6.37
CA ARG A 249 -8.09 0.44 7.26
C ARG A 249 -7.52 1.78 7.69
N LEU A 250 -6.22 1.84 8.00
CA LEU A 250 -5.54 3.09 8.32
C LEU A 250 -5.51 4.05 7.13
N ALA A 251 -5.21 3.54 5.92
CA ALA A 251 -5.21 4.35 4.69
C ALA A 251 -6.58 5.01 4.42
N VAL A 252 -7.69 4.29 4.61
CA VAL A 252 -9.04 4.87 4.47
C VAL A 252 -9.29 6.00 5.48
N VAL A 253 -8.82 5.84 6.72
CA VAL A 253 -8.93 6.88 7.75
C VAL A 253 -8.07 8.10 7.41
N ASP A 254 -6.84 7.87 6.93
CA ASP A 254 -5.92 8.93 6.55
C ASP A 254 -6.42 9.72 5.34
N ASP A 255 -6.98 9.06 4.32
CA ASP A 255 -7.60 9.73 3.17
C ASP A 255 -8.78 10.59 3.59
N ALA A 256 -9.66 10.08 4.47
CA ALA A 256 -10.77 10.86 5.01
C ALA A 256 -10.29 12.08 5.82
N ASN A 257 -9.20 11.94 6.58
CA ASN A 257 -8.58 13.04 7.31
C ASN A 257 -7.96 14.08 6.37
N LEU A 258 -7.31 13.64 5.29
CA LEU A 258 -6.73 14.51 4.28
C LEU A 258 -7.80 15.30 3.53
N GLU A 259 -8.92 14.67 3.18
CA GLU A 259 -10.07 15.34 2.54
C GLU A 259 -10.69 16.40 3.45
N ARG A 260 -10.87 16.10 4.75
CA ARG A 260 -11.33 17.08 5.74
C ARG A 260 -10.36 18.26 5.86
N ALA A 261 -9.06 17.99 5.94
CA ALA A 261 -8.03 19.03 6.03
C ALA A 261 -8.02 19.93 4.78
N ARG A 262 -8.15 19.35 3.57
CA ARG A 262 -8.26 20.10 2.31
C ARG A 262 -9.50 20.99 2.29
N THR A 263 -10.64 20.48 2.76
CA THR A 263 -11.90 21.24 2.81
C THR A 263 -11.79 22.42 3.78
N GLY A 264 -11.24 22.20 4.98
CA GLY A 264 -11.02 23.28 5.96
C GLY A 264 -10.03 24.34 5.48
N SER A 265 -8.95 23.92 4.80
CA SER A 265 -7.97 24.85 4.20
C SER A 265 -8.61 25.68 3.09
N ARG A 266 -9.43 25.08 2.21
CA ARG A 266 -10.18 25.80 1.17
C ARG A 266 -11.11 26.85 1.78
N GLN A 267 -11.90 26.48 2.79
CA GLN A 267 -12.80 27.43 3.48
C GLN A 267 -12.03 28.58 4.14
N THR A 268 -10.87 28.29 4.75
CA THR A 268 -10.03 29.32 5.37
C THR A 268 -9.45 30.26 4.32
N ALA A 269 -8.92 29.71 3.22
CA ALA A 269 -8.39 30.48 2.11
C ALA A 269 -9.47 31.36 1.45
N GLU A 270 -10.68 30.83 1.27
CA GLU A 270 -11.83 31.57 0.77
C GLU A 270 -12.21 32.71 1.71
N LYS A 271 -12.30 32.46 3.03
CA LYS A 271 -12.58 33.50 4.02
C LYS A 271 -11.52 34.61 4.02
N VAL A 272 -10.23 34.25 3.94
CA VAL A 272 -9.13 35.21 3.89
C VAL A 272 -9.15 36.01 2.58
N ALA A 273 -9.41 35.36 1.44
CA ALA A 273 -9.54 36.02 0.15
C ALA A 273 -10.70 37.02 0.16
N ARG A 274 -11.86 36.60 0.68
CA ARG A 274 -13.03 37.47 0.88
C ARG A 274 -12.69 38.68 1.76
N GLN A 275 -12.00 38.46 2.89
CA GLN A 275 -11.58 39.56 3.77
C GLN A 275 -10.59 40.52 3.09
N ARG A 276 -9.65 40.01 2.29
CA ARG A 276 -8.70 40.84 1.53
C ARG A 276 -9.39 41.67 0.46
N LEU A 277 -10.37 41.10 -0.24
CA LEU A 277 -11.19 41.85 -1.19
C LEU A 277 -11.91 43.01 -0.48
N PHE A 278 -12.47 42.78 0.71
CA PHE A 278 -13.07 43.87 1.49
C PHE A 278 -12.05 44.92 1.95
N ASN A 279 -10.83 44.52 2.33
CA ASN A 279 -9.81 45.45 2.82
C ASN A 279 -9.12 46.27 1.72
N ILE A 280 -9.06 45.79 0.46
CA ILE A 280 -8.48 46.56 -0.66
C ILE A 280 -9.27 47.85 -0.94
N TYR A 281 -10.53 47.91 -0.50
CA TYR A 281 -11.41 49.03 -0.83
C TYR A 281 -11.40 50.19 0.15
N ASP A 282 -10.78 50.09 1.34
CA ASP A 282 -10.74 51.16 2.37
C ASP A 282 -12.08 51.93 2.52
N LEU A 283 -13.20 51.22 2.30
CA LEU A 283 -14.54 51.75 2.46
C LEU A 283 -14.90 51.58 3.93
N PRO A 284 -15.33 52.64 4.64
CA PRO A 284 -15.82 52.51 5.99
C PRO A 284 -17.01 51.56 5.97
N VAL A 285 -16.85 50.38 6.57
CA VAL A 285 -17.92 49.39 6.66
C VAL A 285 -18.95 49.93 7.64
N ASP A 286 -20.03 50.48 7.11
CA ASP A 286 -21.22 50.79 7.90
C ASP A 286 -21.86 49.45 8.30
N ARG A 287 -21.80 49.12 9.60
CA ARG A 287 -22.08 47.77 10.11
C ARG A 287 -23.57 47.37 10.11
N ASP A 288 -24.46 48.19 9.55
CA ASP A 288 -25.91 48.02 9.65
C ASP A 288 -26.61 47.62 8.35
N ALA A 289 -25.90 47.43 7.23
CA ALA A 289 -26.52 46.92 6.00
C ALA A 289 -26.41 45.40 5.92
N SER A 290 -27.49 44.69 5.57
CA SER A 290 -27.52 43.26 5.28
C SER A 290 -26.50 42.89 4.18
N VAL A 291 -25.30 42.44 4.59
CA VAL A 291 -24.05 42.40 3.80
C VAL A 291 -23.99 41.35 2.68
N GLU A 292 -24.95 40.42 2.58
CA GLU A 292 -24.78 39.30 1.64
C GLU A 292 -25.10 39.63 0.17
N ASP A 293 -25.88 40.68 -0.11
CA ASP A 293 -26.43 40.88 -1.46
C ASP A 293 -25.79 42.00 -2.31
N THR A 294 -24.99 42.91 -1.72
CA THR A 294 -24.42 44.05 -2.47
C THR A 294 -22.94 43.90 -2.82
N ALA A 295 -22.22 42.97 -2.20
CA ALA A 295 -20.77 42.86 -2.36
C ALA A 295 -20.31 42.55 -3.80
N LEU A 296 -21.09 41.75 -4.54
CA LEU A 296 -20.78 41.44 -5.95
C LEU A 296 -21.03 42.66 -6.86
N GLU A 297 -22.11 43.38 -6.62
CA GLU A 297 -22.45 44.61 -7.34
C GLU A 297 -21.39 45.70 -7.13
N ASP A 298 -20.95 45.88 -5.88
CA ASP A 298 -19.92 46.86 -5.54
C ASP A 298 -18.56 46.52 -6.17
N ALA A 299 -18.19 45.25 -6.16
CA ALA A 299 -16.97 44.77 -6.81
C ALA A 299 -16.99 44.98 -8.32
N LEU A 300 -18.12 44.69 -9.00
CA LEU A 300 -18.26 44.86 -10.44
C LEU A 300 -18.28 46.33 -10.84
N LYS A 301 -18.97 47.20 -10.10
CA LYS A 301 -18.94 48.67 -10.34
C LYS A 301 -17.55 49.26 -10.20
N ALA A 302 -16.73 48.71 -9.30
CA ALA A 302 -15.36 49.17 -9.12
C ALA A 302 -14.45 48.72 -10.26
N ILE A 303 -14.52 47.46 -10.69
CA ILE A 303 -13.80 46.96 -11.88
C ILE A 303 -14.23 47.76 -13.11
N GLY A 304 -15.53 47.99 -13.27
CA GLY A 304 -16.09 48.76 -14.35
C GLY A 304 -15.52 50.18 -14.45
N ARG A 305 -15.37 50.86 -13.31
CA ARG A 305 -14.72 52.18 -13.26
C ARG A 305 -13.25 52.15 -13.69
N HIS A 306 -12.53 51.08 -13.41
CA HIS A 306 -11.12 50.95 -13.81
C HIS A 306 -10.97 50.63 -15.30
N GLU A 307 -11.79 49.70 -15.80
CA GLU A 307 -11.72 49.18 -17.17
C GLU A 307 -12.56 49.99 -18.18
N GLY A 308 -13.28 51.02 -17.70
CA GLY A 308 -14.21 51.80 -18.53
C GLY A 308 -15.45 51.02 -18.99
N ILE A 309 -15.83 49.98 -18.25
CA ILE A 309 -16.98 49.11 -18.52
C ILE A 309 -18.12 49.49 -17.57
N ASP A 310 -19.32 49.74 -18.10
CA ASP A 310 -20.48 49.99 -17.24
C ASP A 310 -21.25 48.69 -17.00
N PHE A 311 -21.20 48.18 -15.77
CA PHE A 311 -21.87 46.93 -15.41
C PHE A 311 -23.30 47.21 -14.94
N MET A 312 -24.28 46.64 -15.65
CA MET A 312 -25.70 46.71 -15.30
C MET A 312 -26.10 45.52 -14.43
N VAL A 313 -26.49 45.79 -13.18
CA VAL A 313 -27.01 44.76 -12.27
C VAL A 313 -28.54 44.67 -12.43
N PRO A 314 -29.09 43.49 -12.81
CA PRO A 314 -30.53 43.31 -12.93
C PRO A 314 -31.25 43.56 -11.60
N SER A 315 -32.29 44.39 -11.60
CA SER A 315 -33.11 44.62 -10.41
C SER A 315 -33.88 43.34 -10.05
N ARG A 316 -33.78 42.88 -8.79
CA ARG A 316 -34.57 41.73 -8.33
C ARG A 316 -36.06 42.07 -8.29
N SER A 317 -36.89 41.11 -8.70
CA SER A 317 -38.35 41.24 -8.69
C SER A 317 -39.00 40.96 -7.32
N GLY A 318 -38.21 40.74 -6.26
CA GLY A 318 -38.73 40.56 -4.90
C GLY A 318 -37.73 39.94 -3.92
N PRO A 319 -38.03 39.94 -2.60
CA PRO A 319 -37.13 39.49 -1.53
C PRO A 319 -36.88 37.97 -1.52
N SER A 320 -37.64 37.18 -2.29
CA SER A 320 -37.50 35.71 -2.37
C SER A 320 -36.85 35.24 -3.68
N ALA A 321 -36.40 36.14 -4.55
CA ALA A 321 -35.72 35.77 -5.78
C ALA A 321 -34.30 35.24 -5.48
N PRO A 322 -33.79 34.25 -6.24
CA PRO A 322 -32.43 33.75 -6.07
C PRO A 322 -31.41 34.88 -6.25
N PRO A 323 -30.24 34.78 -5.60
CA PRO A 323 -29.25 35.82 -5.69
C PRO A 323 -28.70 35.97 -7.10
N VAL A 324 -28.52 37.23 -7.52
CA VAL A 324 -28.04 37.58 -8.86
C VAL A 324 -26.62 37.05 -9.00
N GLY A 325 -26.42 36.12 -9.92
CA GLY A 325 -25.11 35.54 -10.19
C GLY A 325 -24.27 36.45 -11.06
N LEU A 326 -22.96 36.24 -11.04
CA LEU A 326 -22.02 36.95 -11.93
C LEU A 326 -22.39 36.78 -13.42
N VAL A 327 -22.95 35.63 -13.80
CA VAL A 327 -23.42 35.37 -15.17
C VAL A 327 -24.50 36.38 -15.57
N ASP A 328 -25.49 36.57 -14.72
CA ASP A 328 -26.65 37.42 -14.99
C ASP A 328 -26.21 38.89 -15.17
N VAL A 329 -25.22 39.34 -14.39
CA VAL A 329 -24.65 40.69 -14.52
C VAL A 329 -23.86 40.84 -15.82
N LEU A 330 -23.03 39.85 -16.18
CA LEU A 330 -22.24 39.91 -17.43
C LEU A 330 -23.15 39.95 -18.67
N ASP A 331 -24.21 39.13 -18.67
CA ASP A 331 -25.17 39.07 -19.77
C ASP A 331 -25.97 40.38 -19.87
N ALA A 332 -26.44 40.94 -18.74
CA ALA A 332 -27.13 42.22 -18.70
C ALA A 332 -26.23 43.41 -19.12
N SER A 333 -24.92 43.30 -18.88
CA SER A 333 -23.93 44.33 -19.22
C SER A 333 -23.39 44.20 -20.65
N GLY A 334 -23.80 43.18 -21.42
CA GLY A 334 -23.29 42.93 -22.77
C GLY A 334 -21.81 42.54 -22.82
N VAL A 335 -21.24 42.07 -21.70
CA VAL A 335 -19.82 41.72 -21.59
C VAL A 335 -19.64 40.26 -22.01
N SER A 336 -19.12 40.04 -23.22
CA SER A 336 -18.92 38.69 -23.73
C SER A 336 -17.81 37.96 -22.96
N ARG A 337 -18.07 36.71 -22.55
CA ARG A 337 -17.06 35.80 -22.00
C ARG A 337 -16.11 35.33 -23.10
N GLN A 338 -15.08 36.11 -23.42
CA GLN A 338 -13.92 35.53 -24.10
C GLN A 338 -13.04 34.81 -23.09
N ARG A 339 -13.02 33.46 -23.14
CA ARG A 339 -12.00 32.66 -22.46
C ARG A 339 -10.66 32.88 -23.18
N GLY A 340 -9.91 33.90 -22.77
CA GLY A 340 -8.55 34.10 -23.22
C GLY A 340 -7.63 33.01 -22.63
N TRP A 341 -7.19 32.08 -23.47
CA TRP A 341 -6.00 31.27 -23.18
C TRP A 341 -4.78 32.19 -23.26
N VAL A 342 -4.09 32.39 -22.14
CA VAL A 342 -2.79 33.09 -22.13
C VAL A 342 -1.74 32.11 -22.67
N TYR A 343 -1.46 32.18 -23.97
CA TYR A 343 -0.21 31.63 -24.53
C TYR A 343 0.92 32.62 -24.25
N GLY A 344 1.86 32.25 -23.38
CA GLY A 344 3.10 32.98 -23.17
C GLY A 344 3.98 32.88 -24.41
N ALA A 345 4.17 34.00 -25.10
CA ALA A 345 5.15 34.12 -26.18
C ALA A 345 6.57 34.21 -25.57
N ALA A 346 7.40 33.22 -25.89
CA ALA A 346 8.84 33.28 -25.69
C ALA A 346 9.45 34.31 -26.65
N GLY A 347 10.01 35.38 -26.10
CA GLY A 347 10.86 36.30 -26.85
C GLY A 347 12.23 35.69 -27.11
N TRP A 348 12.54 35.48 -28.39
CA TRP A 348 13.91 35.40 -28.91
C TRP A 348 14.42 36.81 -29.18
N GLY A 349 15.70 37.07 -28.86
CA GLY A 349 16.44 38.20 -29.42
C GLY A 349 17.56 38.72 -28.51
N GLY A 350 18.82 38.47 -28.91
CA GLY A 350 20.02 39.04 -28.31
C GLY A 350 21.25 38.17 -28.55
#